data_AF-A0A371R217-F1
#
_entry.id   AF-A0A371R217-F1
#
_cell.length_a   1.000
_cell.length_b   1.000
_cell.length_c   1.000
_cell.angle_alpha   90.00
_cell.angle_beta   90.00
_cell.angle_gamma   90.00
#
_symmetry.space_group_name_H-M   'P 1'
#
loop_
_entity.id
_entity.type
_entity.pdbx_description
1 polymer ?
#
loop_
_entity_poly.entity_id
_entity_poly.type
_entity_poly.pdbx_seq_one_letter_code
_entity_poly.pdbx_strand_id
1 'polypeptide(L)'
;MIFIALFKQIPDIGHVKIDPSTKRLIRESVPNILNPFDYNAVEAALALRDKLGGKAIAITMGPPHFKQSADEVLAMGVDAVIHLSDRAFAGSDTLATSRALALAVRKFAGKELGAIFAGKYSWDGETGHVGPQVAEMLGLAHVSGVASIEVEGLTAVVDREAEDGVEKIRVDLPAVFTVTDRTNSPRPPGRARGEYIVISASELTDNTSLFGSEGSPTYVADLREEPLERENRVLIDARERPELGVEAILEYIKKALAGGSGESLRQAPPSPSKGGPEIYVLAEEGLSGIRRVSYELLGKAAELAEMLGGSVTAIYGGEEKAEELIARGADKVILLRGADPRDYIAHAEALSSLVLNRRPWAVVAPSTSYGKDVLARVAARLGLGLTADCIDLKVENGRLAQFKPAFGGSVVSIIYSKTYPQMATIRPGIFQPLAPNYNRSGSVEEVRISPRLAILEKRGIEFELPTRNMRGL
;
A
#
# COMPACT_ATOMS: atom_id res chain seq x y z
N MET A 1 3.05 -23.42 -19.21
CA MET A 1 2.66 -22.45 -18.17
C MET A 1 3.85 -22.09 -17.33
N ILE A 2 4.00 -20.82 -16.99
CA ILE A 2 5.07 -20.26 -16.18
C ILE A 2 4.47 -19.49 -15.02
N PHE A 3 4.82 -19.88 -13.79
CA PHE A 3 4.41 -19.21 -12.55
C PHE A 3 5.57 -18.37 -12.05
N ILE A 4 5.34 -17.08 -11.84
CA ILE A 4 6.39 -16.14 -11.45
C ILE A 4 6.28 -15.81 -9.96
N ALA A 5 7.41 -15.80 -9.26
CA ALA A 5 7.54 -15.15 -7.96
C ALA A 5 8.43 -13.90 -8.08
N LEU A 6 7.91 -12.73 -7.76
CA LEU A 6 8.69 -11.52 -7.60
C LEU A 6 9.21 -11.47 -6.18
N PHE A 7 10.52 -11.27 -6.02
CA PHE A 7 11.13 -11.27 -4.70
C PHE A 7 12.19 -10.19 -4.55
N LYS A 8 12.45 -9.80 -3.30
CA LYS A 8 13.36 -8.72 -2.93
C LYS A 8 14.20 -9.12 -1.72
N GLN A 9 15.48 -8.77 -1.77
CA GLN A 9 16.36 -8.79 -0.62
C GLN A 9 16.26 -7.45 0.10
N ILE A 10 16.17 -7.50 1.42
CA ILE A 10 16.04 -6.34 2.28
C ILE A 10 17.10 -6.38 3.38
N PRO A 11 17.51 -5.22 3.93
CA PRO A 11 18.29 -5.22 5.16
C PRO A 11 17.46 -5.82 6.30
N ASP A 12 18.10 -6.58 7.18
CA ASP A 12 17.48 -7.05 8.41
C ASP A 12 17.30 -5.89 9.39
N ILE A 13 16.13 -5.26 9.31
CA ILE A 13 15.76 -4.11 10.13
C ILE A 13 15.78 -4.42 11.64
N GLY A 14 15.67 -5.69 12.05
CA GLY A 14 15.75 -6.10 13.46
C GLY A 14 17.16 -5.98 14.05
N HIS A 15 18.19 -5.92 13.20
CA HIS A 15 19.60 -5.80 13.58
C HIS A 15 20.18 -4.39 13.35
N VAL A 16 19.35 -3.44 12.92
CA VAL A 16 19.74 -2.02 12.79
C VAL A 16 20.00 -1.44 14.18
N LYS A 17 21.25 -1.08 14.45
CA LYS A 17 21.64 -0.43 15.71
C LYS A 17 21.76 1.08 15.52
N ILE A 18 21.37 1.82 16.55
CA ILE A 18 21.68 3.25 16.67
C ILE A 18 22.93 3.36 17.53
N ASP A 19 23.94 4.09 17.06
CA ASP A 19 25.08 4.46 17.86
C ASP A 19 24.61 5.37 19.00
N PRO A 20 24.74 4.93 20.27
CA PRO A 20 24.23 5.70 21.40
C PRO A 20 24.96 7.02 21.62
N SER A 21 26.17 7.18 21.07
CA SER A 21 26.99 8.40 21.21
C SER A 21 26.69 9.44 20.12
N THR A 22 26.55 8.99 18.87
CA THR A 22 26.29 9.87 17.73
C THR A 22 24.81 10.00 17.40
N LYS A 23 23.95 9.16 18.01
CA LYS A 23 22.52 8.97 17.69
C LYS A 23 22.26 8.62 16.23
N ARG A 24 23.30 8.19 15.49
CA ARG A 24 23.22 7.84 14.07
C ARG A 24 23.02 6.34 13.89
N LEU A 25 22.42 5.97 12.76
CA LEU A 25 22.29 4.58 12.35
C LEU A 25 23.68 3.97 12.09
N ILE A 26 24.01 2.85 12.74
CA ILE A 26 25.19 2.05 12.40
C ILE A 26 24.82 1.21 11.18
N ARG A 27 25.31 1.63 10.01
CA ARG A 27 25.03 0.98 8.72
C ARG A 27 26.05 -0.11 8.37
N GLU A 28 27.18 -0.16 9.07
CA GLU A 28 28.17 -1.21 8.89
C GLU A 28 27.65 -2.50 9.53
N SER A 29 27.46 -3.56 8.72
CA SER A 29 27.13 -4.94 9.11
C SER A 29 25.66 -5.36 9.32
N VAL A 30 24.67 -4.63 8.80
CA VAL A 30 23.30 -5.17 8.77
C VAL A 30 23.23 -6.30 7.72
N PRO A 31 22.94 -7.57 8.11
CA PRO A 31 22.81 -8.65 7.15
C PRO A 31 21.61 -8.41 6.25
N ASN A 32 21.71 -8.89 5.01
CA ASN A 32 20.59 -8.88 4.09
C ASN A 32 19.84 -10.21 4.16
N ILE A 33 18.52 -10.15 4.15
CA ILE A 33 17.63 -11.31 4.17
C ILE A 33 16.66 -11.28 3.00
N LEU A 34 16.12 -12.44 2.62
CA LEU A 34 14.95 -12.47 1.76
C LEU A 34 13.76 -11.83 2.51
N ASN A 35 13.00 -10.97 1.83
CA ASN A 35 11.80 -10.39 2.43
C ASN A 35 10.84 -11.50 2.91
N PRO A 36 10.37 -11.49 4.17
CA PRO A 36 9.59 -12.59 4.73
C PRO A 36 8.36 -12.99 3.92
N PHE A 37 7.58 -12.02 3.42
CA PHE A 37 6.41 -12.31 2.57
C PHE A 37 6.77 -12.94 1.21
N ASP A 38 8.00 -12.76 0.75
CA ASP A 38 8.42 -13.27 -0.56
C ASP A 38 8.70 -14.78 -0.50
N TYR A 39 8.98 -15.35 0.68
CA TYR A 39 8.99 -16.82 0.86
C TYR A 39 7.61 -17.40 0.53
N ASN A 40 6.53 -16.79 1.01
CA ASN A 40 5.17 -17.20 0.70
C ASN A 40 4.85 -17.04 -0.79
N ALA A 41 5.41 -16.01 -1.44
CA ALA A 41 5.23 -15.79 -2.88
C ALA A 41 5.92 -16.87 -3.72
N VAL A 42 7.15 -17.24 -3.34
CA VAL A 42 7.88 -18.35 -3.97
C VAL A 42 7.13 -19.68 -3.75
N GLU A 43 6.67 -19.95 -2.53
CA GLU A 43 5.88 -21.16 -2.26
C GLU A 43 4.59 -21.20 -3.07
N ALA A 44 3.87 -20.09 -3.18
CA ALA A 44 2.63 -20.04 -3.96
C ALA A 44 2.88 -20.35 -5.45
N ALA A 45 3.95 -19.80 -6.04
CA ALA A 45 4.33 -20.10 -7.41
C ALA A 45 4.70 -21.58 -7.59
N LEU A 46 5.44 -22.16 -6.64
CA LEU A 46 5.80 -23.58 -6.65
C LEU A 46 4.59 -24.49 -6.49
N ALA A 47 3.68 -24.18 -5.57
CA ALA A 47 2.46 -24.95 -5.34
C ALA A 47 1.56 -24.98 -6.59
N LEU A 48 1.40 -23.85 -7.28
CA LEU A 48 0.65 -23.81 -8.54
C LEU A 48 1.37 -24.59 -9.65
N ARG A 49 2.70 -24.49 -9.75
CA ARG A 49 3.48 -25.33 -10.68
C ARG A 49 3.28 -26.82 -10.38
N ASP A 50 3.35 -27.22 -9.12
CA ASP A 50 3.21 -28.62 -8.70
C ASP A 50 1.78 -29.15 -9.01
N LYS A 51 0.76 -28.27 -8.91
CA LYS A 51 -0.64 -28.61 -9.20
C LYS A 51 -0.98 -28.64 -10.70
N LEU A 52 -0.50 -27.67 -11.47
CA LEU A 52 -0.92 -27.43 -12.85
C LEU A 52 0.14 -27.82 -13.90
N GLY A 53 1.35 -28.17 -13.46
CA GLY A 53 2.50 -28.42 -14.32
C GLY A 53 3.09 -27.15 -14.95
N GLY A 54 4.33 -27.25 -15.43
CA GLY A 54 5.05 -26.13 -16.06
C GLY A 54 6.32 -25.77 -15.30
N LYS A 55 6.68 -24.49 -15.29
CA LYS A 55 7.89 -23.96 -14.62
C LYS A 55 7.54 -22.89 -13.60
N ALA A 56 8.35 -22.78 -12.55
CA ALA A 56 8.36 -21.68 -11.61
C ALA A 56 9.63 -20.85 -11.80
N ILE A 57 9.48 -19.55 -12.05
CA ILE A 57 10.60 -18.62 -12.25
C ILE A 57 10.53 -17.54 -11.17
N ALA A 58 11.62 -17.29 -10.47
CA ALA A 58 11.70 -16.17 -9.55
C ALA A 58 12.43 -14.99 -10.20
N ILE A 59 11.93 -13.77 -10.03
CA ILE A 59 12.51 -12.56 -10.63
C ILE A 59 12.80 -11.55 -9.52
N THR A 60 14.00 -10.97 -9.55
CA THR A 60 14.43 -9.95 -8.59
C THR A 60 15.22 -8.84 -9.27
N MET A 61 15.25 -7.66 -8.66
CA MET A 61 16.05 -6.51 -9.09
C MET A 61 16.89 -6.01 -7.91
N GLY A 62 18.20 -5.90 -8.12
CA GLY A 62 19.09 -5.49 -7.03
C GLY A 62 20.57 -5.47 -7.42
N PRO A 63 21.45 -5.03 -6.50
CA PRO A 63 22.89 -4.99 -6.73
C PRO A 63 23.49 -6.39 -6.96
N PRO A 64 24.74 -6.50 -7.48
CA PRO A 64 25.37 -7.80 -7.76
C PRO A 64 25.53 -8.73 -6.55
N HIS A 65 25.60 -8.18 -5.33
CA HIS A 65 25.78 -8.92 -4.08
C HIS A 65 24.50 -9.62 -3.57
N PHE A 66 23.72 -10.21 -4.47
CA PHE A 66 22.40 -10.80 -4.21
C PHE A 66 22.40 -12.34 -4.08
N LYS A 67 23.56 -12.97 -4.31
CA LYS A 67 23.67 -14.42 -4.55
C LYS A 67 23.07 -15.29 -3.43
N GLN A 68 23.20 -14.88 -2.17
CA GLN A 68 22.68 -15.67 -1.04
C GLN A 68 21.16 -15.87 -1.11
N SER A 69 20.39 -14.79 -1.28
CA SER A 69 18.92 -14.88 -1.37
C SER A 69 18.48 -15.61 -2.64
N ALA A 70 19.23 -15.45 -3.74
CA ALA A 70 18.96 -16.22 -4.96
C ALA A 70 19.22 -17.73 -4.78
N ASP A 71 20.32 -18.11 -4.12
CA ASP A 71 20.64 -19.50 -3.82
C ASP A 71 19.56 -20.13 -2.92
N GLU A 72 19.03 -19.36 -1.96
CA GLU A 72 17.94 -19.78 -1.09
C GLU A 72 16.64 -20.04 -1.87
N VAL A 73 16.26 -19.12 -2.76
CA VAL A 73 15.09 -19.28 -3.64
C VAL A 73 15.27 -20.46 -4.62
N LEU A 74 16.47 -20.64 -5.17
CA LEU A 74 16.82 -21.83 -5.97
C LEU A 74 16.77 -23.12 -5.16
N ALA A 75 17.12 -23.06 -3.87
CA ALA A 75 17.05 -24.18 -2.95
C ALA A 75 15.61 -24.54 -2.57
N MET A 76 14.68 -23.58 -2.57
CA MET A 76 13.24 -23.88 -2.46
C MET A 76 12.73 -24.67 -3.69
N GLY A 77 13.38 -24.55 -4.84
CA GLY A 77 13.15 -25.41 -5.99
C GLY A 77 12.49 -24.72 -7.19
N VAL A 78 12.67 -23.41 -7.36
CA VAL A 78 12.33 -22.74 -8.62
C VAL A 78 13.26 -23.22 -9.75
N ASP A 79 12.74 -23.20 -10.97
CA ASP A 79 13.47 -23.65 -12.16
C ASP A 79 14.58 -22.65 -12.56
N ALA A 80 14.33 -21.35 -12.35
CA ALA A 80 15.32 -20.29 -12.59
C ALA A 80 15.10 -19.08 -11.67
N VAL A 81 16.19 -18.38 -11.38
CA VAL A 81 16.21 -17.02 -10.84
C VAL A 81 16.70 -16.06 -11.92
N ILE A 82 15.89 -15.05 -12.24
CA ILE A 82 16.25 -13.93 -13.10
C ILE A 82 16.63 -12.74 -12.22
N HIS A 83 17.89 -12.33 -12.27
CA HIS A 83 18.42 -11.21 -11.52
C HIS A 83 18.65 -10.01 -12.44
N LEU A 84 17.82 -8.99 -12.29
CA LEU A 84 17.98 -7.70 -12.96
C LEU A 84 19.05 -6.90 -12.21
N SER A 85 20.25 -6.80 -12.79
CA SER A 85 21.39 -6.15 -12.15
C SER A 85 22.16 -5.27 -13.13
N ASP A 86 22.02 -3.97 -12.94
CA ASP A 86 22.62 -2.92 -13.75
C ASP A 86 22.63 -1.61 -12.94
N ARG A 87 23.62 -0.75 -13.15
CA ARG A 87 23.63 0.60 -12.56
C ARG A 87 22.46 1.45 -13.04
N ALA A 88 21.93 1.20 -14.24
CA ALA A 88 20.74 1.89 -14.75
C ALA A 88 19.49 1.69 -13.88
N PHE A 89 19.42 0.62 -13.08
CA PHE A 89 18.32 0.40 -12.13
C PHE A 89 18.50 1.15 -10.80
N ALA A 90 19.67 1.73 -10.53
CA ALA A 90 19.99 2.31 -9.24
C ALA A 90 19.10 3.53 -8.92
N GLY A 91 18.62 3.59 -7.68
CA GLY A 91 17.77 4.68 -7.20
C GLY A 91 16.35 4.67 -7.78
N SER A 92 15.88 3.52 -8.28
CA SER A 92 14.49 3.33 -8.71
C SER A 92 13.52 3.43 -7.53
N ASP A 93 12.47 4.23 -7.71
CA ASP A 93 11.23 4.17 -6.94
C ASP A 93 10.36 2.97 -7.39
N THR A 94 9.15 2.86 -6.83
CA THR A 94 8.30 1.70 -7.09
C THR A 94 7.89 1.62 -8.57
N LEU A 95 7.64 2.75 -9.22
CA LEU A 95 7.20 2.77 -10.62
C LEU A 95 8.29 2.29 -11.56
N ALA A 96 9.52 2.82 -11.42
CA ALA A 96 10.67 2.38 -12.20
C ALA A 96 10.99 0.90 -11.94
N THR A 97 10.90 0.46 -10.69
CA THR A 97 11.07 -0.96 -10.30
C THR A 97 10.03 -1.85 -10.98
N SER A 98 8.76 -1.49 -10.91
CA SER A 98 7.67 -2.27 -11.52
C SER A 98 7.78 -2.32 -13.05
N ARG A 99 8.27 -1.26 -13.70
CA ARG A 99 8.54 -1.30 -15.16
C ARG A 99 9.58 -2.36 -15.50
N ALA A 100 10.70 -2.40 -14.77
CA ALA A 100 11.75 -3.40 -14.99
C ALA A 100 11.22 -4.83 -14.79
N LEU A 101 10.50 -5.06 -13.68
CA LEU A 101 9.90 -6.36 -13.38
C LEU A 101 8.84 -6.78 -14.41
N ALA A 102 7.97 -5.86 -14.84
CA ALA A 102 6.96 -6.16 -15.86
C ALA A 102 7.59 -6.48 -17.23
N LEU A 103 8.67 -5.79 -17.62
CA LEU A 103 9.43 -6.11 -18.83
C LEU A 103 10.10 -7.49 -18.73
N ALA A 104 10.67 -7.83 -17.57
CA ALA A 104 11.24 -9.15 -17.33
C ALA A 104 10.15 -10.25 -17.40
N VAL A 105 8.99 -10.04 -16.78
CA VAL A 105 7.85 -10.98 -16.89
C VAL A 105 7.45 -11.19 -18.36
N ARG A 106 7.33 -10.12 -19.14
CA ARG A 106 7.01 -10.22 -20.58
C ARG A 106 8.06 -11.02 -21.34
N LYS A 107 9.34 -10.83 -21.03
CA LYS A 107 10.47 -11.51 -21.68
C LYS A 107 10.55 -13.01 -21.34
N PHE A 108 10.36 -13.36 -20.07
CA PHE A 108 10.61 -14.73 -19.58
C PHE A 108 9.37 -15.62 -19.47
N ALA A 109 8.16 -15.05 -19.39
CA ALA A 109 6.92 -15.82 -19.43
C ALA A 109 6.08 -15.52 -20.67
N GLY A 110 5.93 -14.24 -21.02
CA GLY A 110 5.16 -13.83 -22.20
C GLY A 110 3.76 -14.45 -22.22
N LYS A 111 3.42 -15.15 -23.31
CA LYS A 111 2.12 -15.82 -23.49
C LYS A 111 1.93 -17.09 -22.64
N GLU A 112 3.00 -17.63 -22.06
CA GLU A 112 2.94 -18.81 -21.21
C GLU A 112 2.66 -18.49 -19.74
N LEU A 113 2.51 -17.21 -19.39
CA LEU A 113 2.27 -16.77 -18.03
C LEU A 113 1.00 -17.42 -17.45
N GLY A 114 1.17 -18.10 -16.31
CA GLY A 114 0.10 -18.73 -15.54
C GLY A 114 -0.36 -17.87 -14.36
N ALA A 115 0.56 -17.35 -13.56
CA ALA A 115 0.27 -16.41 -12.48
C ALA A 115 1.56 -15.67 -12.04
N ILE A 116 1.39 -14.54 -11.34
CA ILE A 116 2.49 -13.83 -10.68
C ILE A 116 2.17 -13.72 -9.18
N PHE A 117 3.15 -14.02 -8.34
CA PHE A 117 3.08 -13.86 -6.91
C PHE A 117 4.15 -12.87 -6.44
N ALA A 118 3.82 -11.99 -5.50
CA ALA A 118 4.77 -11.15 -4.80
C ALA A 118 4.38 -11.04 -3.32
N GLY A 119 5.28 -10.65 -2.42
CA GLY A 119 4.88 -10.35 -1.05
C GLY A 119 3.94 -9.14 -0.94
N LYS A 120 3.10 -9.10 0.11
CA LYS A 120 2.17 -7.97 0.41
C LYS A 120 2.86 -6.61 0.35
N TYR A 121 4.04 -6.52 0.95
CA TYR A 121 4.98 -5.40 0.86
C TYR A 121 6.37 -5.88 1.28
N SER A 122 7.38 -5.02 1.11
CA SER A 122 8.71 -5.24 1.66
C SER A 122 8.88 -4.49 2.97
N TRP A 123 9.53 -5.08 3.97
CA TRP A 123 9.63 -4.46 5.31
C TRP A 123 10.48 -3.18 5.35
N ASP A 124 11.37 -2.97 4.38
CA ASP A 124 12.20 -1.76 4.31
C ASP A 124 11.44 -0.56 3.73
N GLY A 125 10.61 -0.78 2.71
CA GLY A 125 9.88 0.28 2.00
C GLY A 125 8.39 0.42 2.38
N GLU A 126 7.77 -0.68 2.83
CA GLU A 126 6.37 -0.83 3.25
C GLU A 126 5.29 -0.40 2.22
N THR A 127 5.70 -0.05 1.00
CA THR A 127 4.82 0.63 0.04
C THR A 127 3.64 -0.18 -0.43
N GLY A 128 3.81 -1.49 -0.64
CA GLY A 128 2.80 -2.35 -1.26
C GLY A 128 2.48 -2.02 -2.73
N HIS A 129 3.23 -1.14 -3.39
CA HIS A 129 2.88 -0.66 -4.74
C HIS A 129 3.35 -1.59 -5.87
N VAL A 130 4.42 -2.36 -5.67
CA VAL A 130 5.11 -3.05 -6.78
C VAL A 130 4.21 -4.08 -7.45
N GLY A 131 3.54 -4.93 -6.68
CA GLY A 131 2.58 -5.93 -7.18
C GLY A 131 1.46 -5.32 -8.03
N PRO A 132 0.64 -4.38 -7.51
CA PRO A 132 -0.42 -3.74 -8.30
C PRO A 132 0.11 -2.96 -9.50
N GLN A 133 1.28 -2.31 -9.41
CA GLN A 133 1.90 -1.64 -10.55
C GLN A 133 2.33 -2.61 -11.65
N VAL A 134 2.89 -3.77 -11.31
CA VAL A 134 3.22 -4.82 -12.29
C VAL A 134 1.94 -5.35 -12.94
N ALA A 135 0.89 -5.61 -12.15
CA ALA A 135 -0.39 -6.06 -12.68
C ALA A 135 -0.99 -5.08 -13.70
N GLU A 136 -0.98 -3.78 -13.36
CA GLU A 136 -1.44 -2.72 -14.25
C GLU A 136 -0.65 -2.67 -15.56
N MET A 137 0.68 -2.72 -15.49
CA MET A 137 1.55 -2.68 -16.67
C MET A 137 1.41 -3.92 -17.57
N LEU A 138 0.96 -5.04 -17.02
CA LEU A 138 0.71 -6.27 -17.76
C LEU A 138 -0.76 -6.40 -18.22
N GLY A 139 -1.65 -5.50 -17.79
CA GLY A 139 -3.08 -5.57 -18.08
C GLY A 139 -3.76 -6.76 -17.40
N LEU A 140 -3.31 -7.15 -16.21
CA LEU A 140 -3.81 -8.31 -15.46
C LEU A 140 -4.66 -7.91 -14.25
N ALA A 141 -5.60 -8.78 -13.90
CA ALA A 141 -6.26 -8.70 -12.59
C ALA A 141 -5.22 -8.86 -11.46
N HIS A 142 -5.45 -8.22 -10.33
CA HIS A 142 -4.65 -8.41 -9.13
C HIS A 142 -5.55 -8.63 -7.92
N VAL A 143 -5.14 -9.55 -7.05
CA VAL A 143 -5.71 -9.69 -5.71
C VAL A 143 -4.67 -9.36 -4.65
N SER A 144 -4.91 -8.31 -3.86
CA SER A 144 -4.02 -7.90 -2.78
C SER A 144 -4.24 -8.71 -1.50
N GLY A 145 -3.22 -8.87 -0.66
CA GLY A 145 -3.38 -9.38 0.71
C GLY A 145 -4.01 -10.77 0.78
N VAL A 146 -3.61 -11.67 -0.12
CA VAL A 146 -4.18 -13.02 -0.24
C VAL A 146 -3.83 -13.84 1.00
N ALA A 147 -4.82 -14.22 1.79
CA ALA A 147 -4.69 -15.09 2.96
C ALA A 147 -4.86 -16.58 2.60
N SER A 148 -5.54 -16.90 1.51
CA SER A 148 -5.65 -18.27 0.98
C SER A 148 -5.92 -18.22 -0.52
N ILE A 149 -5.50 -19.26 -1.26
CA ILE A 149 -5.76 -19.40 -2.69
C ILE A 149 -6.03 -20.85 -3.05
N GLU A 150 -7.17 -21.07 -3.68
CA GLU A 150 -7.57 -22.34 -4.27
C GLU A 150 -7.75 -22.16 -5.78
N VAL A 151 -7.21 -23.08 -6.57
CA VAL A 151 -7.29 -23.01 -8.04
C VAL A 151 -7.96 -24.26 -8.59
N GLU A 152 -9.00 -24.07 -9.39
CA GLU A 152 -9.69 -25.13 -10.13
C GLU A 152 -9.64 -24.81 -11.63
N GLY A 153 -8.94 -25.65 -12.40
CA GLY A 153 -8.65 -25.35 -13.80
C GLY A 153 -7.84 -24.05 -13.94
N LEU A 154 -8.43 -23.03 -14.56
CA LEU A 154 -7.85 -21.70 -14.74
C LEU A 154 -8.56 -20.61 -13.92
N THR A 155 -9.40 -20.99 -12.97
CA THR A 155 -10.06 -20.05 -12.06
C THR A 155 -9.46 -20.19 -10.67
N ALA A 156 -9.10 -19.07 -10.06
CA ALA A 156 -8.71 -18.98 -8.66
C ALA A 156 -9.87 -18.43 -7.80
N VAL A 157 -10.06 -19.02 -6.62
CA VAL A 157 -10.89 -18.48 -5.54
C VAL A 157 -9.94 -18.14 -4.40
N VAL A 158 -9.97 -16.89 -3.96
CA VAL A 158 -9.02 -16.36 -2.98
C VAL A 158 -9.75 -15.70 -1.82
N ASP A 159 -9.22 -15.88 -0.62
CA ASP A 159 -9.59 -15.08 0.54
C ASP A 159 -8.60 -13.92 0.67
N ARG A 160 -9.10 -12.69 0.55
CA ARG A 160 -8.34 -11.45 0.70
C ARG A 160 -8.53 -10.89 2.11
N GLU A 161 -7.44 -10.56 2.79
CA GLU A 161 -7.48 -9.73 3.99
C GLU A 161 -7.78 -8.28 3.65
N ALA A 162 -8.76 -7.71 4.34
CA ALA A 162 -9.09 -6.29 4.36
C ALA A 162 -9.00 -5.75 5.80
N GLU A 163 -9.11 -4.44 5.98
CA GLU A 163 -8.91 -3.78 7.28
C GLU A 163 -9.95 -4.20 8.34
N ASP A 164 -11.13 -4.64 7.91
CA ASP A 164 -12.24 -5.01 8.77
C ASP A 164 -12.80 -6.41 8.52
N GLY A 165 -12.10 -7.24 7.76
CA GLY A 165 -12.60 -8.57 7.45
C GLY A 165 -11.82 -9.34 6.39
N VAL A 166 -12.45 -10.38 5.89
CA VAL A 166 -11.98 -11.21 4.79
C VAL A 166 -12.99 -11.18 3.66
N GLU A 167 -12.51 -11.09 2.43
CA GLU A 167 -13.31 -11.00 1.22
C GLU A 167 -12.99 -12.17 0.31
N LYS A 168 -14.02 -12.91 -0.12
CA LYS A 168 -13.85 -14.02 -1.05
C LYS A 168 -14.00 -13.53 -2.48
N ILE A 169 -12.99 -13.75 -3.31
CA ILE A 169 -12.90 -13.20 -4.66
C ILE A 169 -12.66 -14.35 -5.65
N ARG A 170 -13.37 -14.31 -6.78
CA ARG A 170 -13.11 -15.17 -7.94
C ARG A 170 -12.35 -14.39 -9.00
N VAL A 171 -11.28 -14.97 -9.52
CA VAL A 171 -10.47 -14.38 -10.59
C VAL A 171 -9.94 -15.46 -11.54
N ASP A 172 -9.94 -15.17 -12.84
CA ASP A 172 -9.37 -16.09 -13.83
C ASP A 172 -7.87 -15.85 -14.02
N LEU A 173 -7.14 -16.92 -14.33
CA LEU A 173 -5.71 -16.88 -14.61
C LEU A 173 -5.44 -16.53 -16.10
N PRO A 174 -4.36 -15.78 -16.41
CA PRO A 174 -3.35 -15.29 -15.47
C PRO A 174 -3.77 -14.06 -14.67
N ALA A 175 -3.36 -14.03 -13.40
CA ALA A 175 -3.55 -12.91 -12.49
C ALA A 175 -2.31 -12.69 -11.61
N VAL A 176 -2.25 -11.54 -10.95
CA VAL A 176 -1.21 -11.18 -9.98
C VAL A 176 -1.77 -11.30 -8.57
N PHE A 177 -0.99 -11.85 -7.65
CA PHE A 177 -1.38 -12.02 -6.26
C PHE A 177 -0.30 -11.46 -5.36
N THR A 178 -0.66 -10.56 -4.44
CA THR A 178 0.24 -10.20 -3.34
C THR A 178 -0.14 -10.98 -2.09
N VAL A 179 0.78 -11.77 -1.59
CA VAL A 179 0.52 -12.81 -0.56
C VAL A 179 0.94 -12.37 0.83
N THR A 180 0.28 -12.94 1.84
CA THR A 180 0.59 -12.72 3.25
C THR A 180 1.32 -13.92 3.84
N ASP A 181 1.70 -13.83 5.10
CA ASP A 181 2.27 -14.93 5.88
C ASP A 181 1.24 -16.03 6.17
N ARG A 182 -0.06 -15.76 5.97
CA ARG A 182 -1.15 -16.71 6.16
C ARG A 182 -1.46 -17.55 4.92
N THR A 183 -0.96 -17.15 3.74
CA THR A 183 -1.27 -17.81 2.46
C THR A 183 -0.89 -19.29 2.43
N ASN A 184 0.27 -19.62 2.99
CA ASN A 184 0.85 -20.95 2.96
C ASN A 184 1.98 -21.05 4.01
N SER A 185 2.53 -22.27 4.15
CA SER A 185 3.77 -22.51 4.88
C SER A 185 4.89 -22.79 3.89
N PRO A 186 5.87 -21.89 3.71
CA PRO A 186 6.96 -22.08 2.75
C PRO A 186 7.73 -23.38 3.01
N ARG A 187 8.03 -24.14 1.95
CA ARG A 187 8.83 -25.35 2.06
C ARG A 187 10.27 -25.04 2.49
N PRO A 188 10.93 -25.93 3.25
CA PRO A 188 12.31 -25.72 3.64
C PRO A 188 13.24 -25.77 2.42
N PRO A 189 14.27 -24.90 2.34
CA PRO A 189 15.23 -24.92 1.25
C PRO A 189 16.08 -26.20 1.29
N GLY A 190 16.21 -26.85 0.14
CA GLY A 190 17.08 -28.01 -0.08
C GLY A 190 18.43 -27.64 -0.70
N ARG A 191 18.84 -28.38 -1.74
CA ARG A 191 20.03 -28.03 -2.54
C ARG A 191 19.60 -27.19 -3.75
N ALA A 192 20.23 -26.04 -3.95
CA ALA A 192 20.02 -25.21 -5.14
C ALA A 192 20.36 -25.99 -6.44
N ARG A 193 19.43 -26.02 -7.39
CA ARG A 193 19.53 -26.81 -8.65
C ARG A 193 19.08 -26.07 -9.93
N GLY A 194 18.42 -24.92 -9.82
CA GLY A 194 17.94 -24.15 -10.98
C GLY A 194 18.99 -23.21 -11.59
N GLU A 195 18.60 -22.53 -12.67
CA GLU A 195 19.47 -21.58 -13.37
C GLU A 195 19.51 -20.21 -12.68
N TYR A 196 20.68 -19.58 -12.66
CA TYR A 196 20.84 -18.19 -12.21
C TYR A 196 21.24 -17.32 -13.39
N ILE A 197 20.34 -16.43 -13.81
CA ILE A 197 20.49 -15.63 -15.02
C ILE A 197 20.53 -14.16 -14.63
N VAL A 198 21.63 -13.48 -14.94
CA VAL A 198 21.76 -12.03 -14.72
C VAL A 198 21.43 -11.30 -16.01
N ILE A 199 20.59 -10.27 -15.91
CA ILE A 199 20.10 -9.48 -17.04
C ILE A 199 20.38 -8.00 -16.77
N SER A 200 21.02 -7.34 -17.73
CA SER A 200 21.26 -5.88 -17.73
C SER A 200 20.03 -5.10 -18.18
N ALA A 201 20.04 -3.78 -17.98
CA ALA A 201 18.92 -2.92 -18.40
C ALA A 201 18.75 -2.91 -19.93
N SER A 202 19.86 -2.89 -20.67
CA SER A 202 19.87 -2.90 -22.14
C SER A 202 19.30 -4.18 -22.75
N GLU A 203 19.32 -5.28 -22.01
CA GLU A 203 18.72 -6.54 -22.45
C GLU A 203 17.19 -6.58 -22.23
N LEU A 204 16.62 -5.69 -21.41
CA LEU A 204 15.18 -5.57 -21.21
C LEU A 204 14.53 -4.63 -22.23
N THR A 205 15.21 -3.54 -22.59
CA THR A 205 14.68 -2.49 -23.47
C THR A 205 15.82 -1.59 -23.96
N ASP A 206 15.65 -1.02 -25.16
CA ASP A 206 16.55 -0.02 -25.72
C ASP A 206 16.48 1.32 -25.00
N ASN A 207 15.39 1.59 -24.27
CA ASN A 207 15.19 2.83 -23.52
C ASN A 207 15.46 2.65 -22.02
N THR A 208 16.72 2.77 -21.60
CA THR A 208 17.13 2.60 -20.20
C THR A 208 16.73 3.77 -19.29
N SER A 209 16.29 4.93 -19.83
CA SER A 209 15.83 6.06 -19.01
C SER A 209 14.50 5.79 -18.30
N LEU A 210 13.84 4.66 -18.61
CA LEU A 210 12.66 4.18 -17.91
C LEU A 210 12.95 3.70 -16.48
N PHE A 211 14.23 3.52 -16.15
CA PHE A 211 14.70 2.93 -14.90
C PHE A 211 15.50 3.92 -14.04
N GLY A 212 15.78 3.49 -12.81
CA GLY A 212 16.62 4.23 -11.89
C GLY A 212 16.03 5.60 -11.52
N SER A 213 16.88 6.46 -10.97
CA SER A 213 16.46 7.80 -10.56
C SER A 213 15.94 8.68 -11.71
N GLU A 214 16.34 8.40 -12.96
CA GLU A 214 15.84 9.12 -14.15
C GLU A 214 14.38 8.74 -14.44
N GLY A 215 14.08 7.43 -14.48
CA GLY A 215 12.74 6.89 -14.71
C GLY A 215 11.78 7.04 -13.53
N SER A 216 12.31 7.41 -12.36
CA SER A 216 11.54 7.59 -11.14
C SER A 216 10.84 8.95 -11.04
N PRO A 217 9.50 8.98 -10.98
CA PRO A 217 8.73 10.19 -10.78
C PRO A 217 8.74 10.71 -9.33
N THR A 218 9.29 9.98 -8.36
CA THR A 218 9.51 10.49 -6.99
C THR A 218 10.99 10.65 -6.68
N TYR A 219 11.32 11.54 -5.73
CA TYR A 219 12.67 11.66 -5.19
C TYR A 219 12.64 12.10 -3.72
N VAL A 220 13.62 11.61 -2.95
CA VAL A 220 13.86 12.05 -1.57
C VAL A 220 14.62 13.37 -1.63
N ALA A 221 14.02 14.45 -1.12
CA ALA A 221 14.64 15.76 -1.10
C ALA A 221 15.44 16.02 0.18
N ASP A 222 14.97 15.49 1.31
CA ASP A 222 15.58 15.71 2.63
C ASP A 222 15.34 14.51 3.55
N LEU A 223 16.20 14.35 4.55
CA LEU A 223 16.11 13.35 5.61
C LEU A 223 16.23 14.05 6.96
N ARG A 224 15.19 13.93 7.78
CA ARG A 224 15.16 14.51 9.12
C ARG A 224 15.19 13.41 10.16
N GLU A 225 16.03 13.59 11.17
CA GLU A 225 15.95 12.77 12.38
C GLU A 225 14.76 13.26 13.19
N GLU A 226 13.86 12.34 13.54
CA GLU A 226 12.72 12.63 14.40
C GLU A 226 12.83 11.72 15.62
N PRO A 227 13.37 12.23 16.74
CA PRO A 227 13.56 11.40 17.92
C PRO A 227 12.19 10.93 18.41
N LEU A 228 11.99 9.60 18.45
CA LEU A 228 10.81 9.00 19.05
C LEU A 228 10.86 9.24 20.57
N GLU A 229 10.22 10.31 21.03
CA GLU A 229 10.00 10.55 22.45
C GLU A 229 8.90 9.61 22.95
N ARG A 230 9.30 8.49 23.55
CA ARG A 230 8.37 7.62 24.27
C ARG A 230 8.27 8.09 25.71
N GLU A 231 7.12 8.64 26.08
CA GLU A 231 6.82 8.92 27.47
C GLU A 231 6.55 7.60 28.21
N ASN A 232 7.49 7.18 29.06
CA ASN A 232 7.27 6.04 29.94
C ASN A 232 6.37 6.48 31.09
N ARG A 233 5.07 6.17 30.98
CA ARG A 233 4.07 6.55 32.00
C ARG A 233 3.54 5.35 32.74
N VAL A 234 3.71 5.33 34.06
CA VAL A 234 3.00 4.41 34.95
C VAL A 234 1.64 5.03 35.26
N LEU A 235 0.55 4.38 34.81
CA LEU A 235 -0.81 4.85 35.10
C LEU A 235 -1.20 4.56 36.55
N ILE A 236 -0.90 3.36 37.04
CA ILE A 236 -1.14 2.90 38.42
C ILE A 236 -0.29 1.64 38.71
N ASP A 237 0.06 1.39 39.97
CA ASP A 237 0.55 0.09 40.43
C ASP A 237 -0.63 -0.78 40.88
N ALA A 238 -0.98 -1.78 40.06
CA ALA A 238 -2.15 -2.63 40.24
C ALA A 238 -1.79 -4.09 40.57
N ARG A 239 -0.59 -4.36 41.10
CA ARG A 239 -0.11 -5.74 41.38
C ARG A 239 -1.02 -6.52 42.32
N GLU A 240 -1.58 -5.87 43.32
CA GLU A 240 -2.48 -6.49 44.31
C GLU A 240 -3.95 -6.44 43.87
N ARG A 241 -4.30 -5.58 42.91
CA ARG A 241 -5.68 -5.33 42.45
C ARG A 241 -5.73 -5.10 40.93
N PRO A 242 -5.60 -6.15 40.11
CA PRO A 242 -5.53 -6.03 38.65
C PRO A 242 -6.74 -5.30 38.03
N GLU A 243 -7.92 -5.39 38.65
CA GLU A 243 -9.14 -4.71 38.21
C GLU A 243 -9.00 -3.18 38.16
N LEU A 244 -8.29 -2.58 39.13
CA LEU A 244 -7.99 -1.14 39.13
C LEU A 244 -7.04 -0.77 37.99
N GLY A 245 -6.13 -1.67 37.64
CA GLY A 245 -5.25 -1.52 36.48
C GLY A 245 -6.03 -1.47 35.18
N VAL A 246 -7.01 -2.38 35.02
CA VAL A 246 -7.90 -2.40 33.86
C VAL A 246 -8.72 -1.11 33.77
N GLU A 247 -9.32 -0.66 34.87
CA GLU A 247 -10.09 0.59 34.91
C GLU A 247 -9.26 1.80 34.52
N ALA A 248 -8.05 1.95 35.09
CA ALA A 248 -7.15 3.05 34.79
C ALA A 248 -6.69 3.05 33.32
N ILE A 249 -6.40 1.87 32.76
CA ILE A 249 -6.05 1.73 31.33
C ILE A 249 -7.24 2.12 30.45
N LEU A 250 -8.45 1.63 30.76
CA LEU A 250 -9.65 1.96 29.99
C LEU A 250 -9.98 3.44 30.07
N GLU A 251 -9.85 4.07 31.24
CA GLU A 251 -10.05 5.50 31.39
C GLU A 251 -9.00 6.30 30.61
N TYR A 252 -7.73 5.88 30.65
CA TYR A 252 -6.66 6.50 29.87
C TYR A 252 -6.93 6.39 28.36
N ILE A 253 -7.29 5.20 27.86
CA ILE A 253 -7.64 4.98 26.45
C ILE A 253 -8.86 5.83 26.07
N LYS A 254 -9.91 5.85 26.89
CA LYS A 254 -11.09 6.70 26.66
C LYS A 254 -10.72 8.17 26.62
N LYS A 255 -9.86 8.65 27.52
CA LYS A 255 -9.37 10.03 27.53
C LYS A 255 -8.44 10.34 26.37
N ALA A 256 -7.65 9.39 25.88
CA ALA A 256 -6.81 9.58 24.70
C ALA A 256 -7.66 9.62 23.42
N LEU A 257 -8.64 8.72 23.29
CA LEU A 257 -9.62 8.71 22.21
C LEU A 257 -10.53 9.94 22.24
N ALA A 258 -10.89 10.41 23.44
CA ALA A 258 -11.62 11.65 23.66
C ALA A 258 -10.70 12.87 23.72
N GLY A 259 -9.37 12.73 23.75
CA GLY A 259 -8.41 13.81 24.02
C GLY A 259 -8.28 14.81 22.88
N GLY A 260 -8.82 14.46 21.71
CA GLY A 260 -9.10 15.41 20.63
C GLY A 260 -10.38 16.24 20.83
N SER A 261 -11.10 16.10 21.96
CA SER A 261 -12.32 16.88 22.25
C SER A 261 -12.07 18.15 23.07
N GLY A 262 -10.84 18.37 23.55
CA GLY A 262 -10.45 19.54 24.36
C GLY A 262 -9.95 20.74 23.53
N GLU A 263 -9.41 20.50 22.34
CA GLU A 263 -9.29 21.54 21.33
C GLU A 263 -10.65 21.69 20.64
N SER A 264 -11.14 22.92 20.47
CA SER A 264 -12.30 23.21 19.64
C SER A 264 -12.19 22.42 18.35
N LEU A 265 -13.04 21.39 18.15
CA LEU A 265 -13.00 20.56 16.94
C LEU A 265 -12.97 21.48 15.73
N ARG A 266 -11.86 21.43 14.98
CA ARG A 266 -11.63 22.33 13.87
C ARG A 266 -12.78 22.16 12.87
N GLN A 267 -13.40 23.26 12.51
CA GLN A 267 -14.42 23.27 11.47
C GLN A 267 -13.74 23.32 10.11
N ALA A 268 -14.41 22.77 9.10
CA ALA A 268 -13.94 22.88 7.72
C ALA A 268 -13.86 24.37 7.31
N PRO A 269 -12.77 24.81 6.66
CA PRO A 269 -12.68 26.16 6.11
C PRO A 269 -13.81 26.40 5.09
N PRO A 270 -14.27 27.64 4.92
CA PRO A 270 -15.30 27.95 3.93
C PRO A 270 -14.85 27.52 2.53
N SER A 271 -15.81 27.06 1.71
CA SER A 271 -15.50 26.66 0.33
C SER A 271 -14.85 27.82 -0.44
N PRO A 272 -13.80 27.56 -1.23
CA PRO A 272 -13.04 28.59 -1.93
C PRO A 272 -13.85 29.26 -3.06
N SER A 273 -13.34 30.40 -3.55
CA SER A 273 -13.78 30.99 -4.82
C SER A 273 -13.35 30.12 -6.00
N LYS A 274 -14.18 30.04 -7.05
CA LYS A 274 -13.93 29.21 -8.26
C LYS A 274 -12.54 29.47 -8.87
N GLY A 275 -11.81 28.40 -9.18
CA GLY A 275 -10.62 28.44 -10.06
C GLY A 275 -9.27 28.08 -9.43
N GLY A 276 -9.21 27.73 -8.14
CA GLY A 276 -7.98 27.30 -7.47
C GLY A 276 -7.62 25.81 -7.68
N PRO A 277 -6.45 25.37 -7.16
CA PRO A 277 -6.00 23.98 -7.24
C PRO A 277 -6.99 22.99 -6.60
N GLU A 278 -7.26 21.86 -7.25
CA GLU A 278 -8.17 20.84 -6.73
C GLU A 278 -7.40 19.68 -6.11
N ILE A 279 -7.76 19.26 -4.89
CA ILE A 279 -7.20 18.07 -4.22
C ILE A 279 -8.24 16.97 -4.22
N TYR A 280 -7.89 15.82 -4.79
CA TYR A 280 -8.71 14.62 -4.72
C TYR A 280 -8.40 13.81 -3.47
N VAL A 281 -9.45 13.40 -2.77
CA VAL A 281 -9.36 12.46 -1.64
C VAL A 281 -10.11 11.19 -2.03
N LEU A 282 -9.41 10.06 -2.12
CA LEU A 282 -10.06 8.76 -2.27
C LEU A 282 -10.67 8.36 -0.93
N ALA A 283 -11.99 8.38 -0.83
CA ALA A 283 -12.71 7.94 0.36
C ALA A 283 -13.02 6.44 0.27
N GLU A 284 -12.94 5.78 1.41
CA GLU A 284 -13.14 4.33 1.55
C GLU A 284 -14.33 4.02 2.46
N GLU A 285 -15.08 2.99 2.08
CA GLU A 285 -16.15 2.40 2.87
C GLU A 285 -15.67 1.11 3.54
N GLY A 286 -15.94 0.99 4.83
CA GLY A 286 -15.79 -0.26 5.59
C GLY A 286 -17.14 -0.92 5.83
N LEU A 287 -17.17 -1.95 6.68
CA LEU A 287 -18.39 -2.65 7.08
C LEU A 287 -19.39 -1.76 7.83
N SER A 288 -18.92 -0.70 8.49
CA SER A 288 -19.72 0.20 9.32
C SER A 288 -19.89 1.59 8.70
N GLY A 289 -19.79 1.69 7.37
CA GLY A 289 -19.85 2.94 6.62
C GLY A 289 -18.46 3.51 6.31
N ILE A 290 -18.40 4.81 5.96
CA ILE A 290 -17.15 5.49 5.58
C ILE A 290 -16.10 5.35 6.68
N ARG A 291 -14.90 4.88 6.31
CA ARG A 291 -13.79 4.70 7.25
C ARG A 291 -13.34 6.05 7.82
N ARG A 292 -12.99 6.06 9.12
CA ARG A 292 -12.51 7.27 9.82
C ARG A 292 -11.38 7.99 9.07
N VAL A 293 -10.43 7.22 8.53
CA VAL A 293 -9.29 7.77 7.77
C VAL A 293 -9.70 8.60 6.55
N SER A 294 -10.85 8.32 5.93
CA SER A 294 -11.41 9.16 4.87
C SER A 294 -11.73 10.57 5.40
N TYR A 295 -12.30 10.67 6.60
CA TYR A 295 -12.60 11.94 7.24
C TYR A 295 -11.35 12.68 7.73
N GLU A 296 -10.35 11.93 8.21
CA GLU A 296 -9.02 12.47 8.56
C GLU A 296 -8.39 13.15 7.34
N LEU A 297 -8.44 12.49 6.18
CA LEU A 297 -7.88 13.01 4.94
C LEU A 297 -8.65 14.16 4.33
N LEU A 298 -9.99 14.17 4.44
CA LEU A 298 -10.77 15.34 4.07
C LEU A 298 -10.36 16.56 4.90
N GLY A 299 -10.15 16.37 6.21
CA GLY A 299 -9.65 17.43 7.08
C GLY A 299 -8.29 17.97 6.66
N LYS A 300 -7.32 17.08 6.43
CA LYS A 300 -6.00 17.49 5.97
C LYS A 300 -6.03 18.11 4.57
N ALA A 301 -6.81 17.56 3.64
CA ALA A 301 -6.96 18.11 2.31
C ALA A 301 -7.59 19.51 2.34
N ALA A 302 -8.56 19.76 3.22
CA ALA A 302 -9.18 21.06 3.36
C ALA A 302 -8.19 22.12 3.88
N GLU A 303 -7.32 21.76 4.84
CA GLU A 303 -6.22 22.64 5.28
C GLU A 303 -5.27 22.97 4.12
N LEU A 304 -4.82 21.96 3.36
CA LEU A 304 -3.92 22.18 2.23
C LEU A 304 -4.59 23.02 1.13
N ALA A 305 -5.87 22.75 0.86
CA ALA A 305 -6.66 23.48 -0.11
C ALA A 305 -6.83 24.96 0.30
N GLU A 306 -7.10 25.26 1.57
CA GLU A 306 -7.16 26.63 2.10
C GLU A 306 -5.86 27.39 1.85
N MET A 307 -4.70 26.77 2.14
CA MET A 307 -3.38 27.37 1.87
C MET A 307 -3.12 27.65 0.39
N LEU A 308 -3.72 26.85 -0.51
CA LEU A 308 -3.59 26.97 -1.95
C LEU A 308 -4.67 27.86 -2.59
N GLY A 309 -5.66 28.32 -1.82
CA GLY A 309 -6.88 28.93 -2.36
C GLY A 309 -7.68 27.97 -3.26
N GLY A 310 -7.57 26.67 -3.00
CA GLY A 310 -8.11 25.55 -3.77
C GLY A 310 -9.29 24.85 -3.11
N SER A 311 -9.77 23.76 -3.72
CA SER A 311 -10.96 22.98 -3.28
C SER A 311 -10.66 21.50 -3.05
N VAL A 312 -11.53 20.82 -2.30
CA VAL A 312 -11.45 19.38 -2.04
C VAL A 312 -12.56 18.62 -2.75
N THR A 313 -12.18 17.58 -3.49
CA THR A 313 -13.12 16.65 -4.13
C THR A 313 -12.93 15.24 -3.60
N ALA A 314 -13.97 14.70 -2.96
CA ALA A 314 -13.99 13.31 -2.53
C ALA A 314 -14.35 12.40 -3.71
N ILE A 315 -13.56 11.36 -3.93
CA ILE A 315 -13.85 10.27 -4.88
C ILE A 315 -14.33 9.08 -4.06
N TYR A 316 -15.55 8.63 -4.28
CA TYR A 316 -16.21 7.67 -3.40
C TYR A 316 -16.99 6.61 -4.16
N GLY A 317 -16.70 5.33 -3.93
CA GLY A 317 -17.42 4.21 -4.54
C GLY A 317 -18.42 3.52 -3.63
N GLY A 318 -18.56 3.96 -2.38
CA GLY A 318 -19.44 3.34 -1.38
C GLY A 318 -20.91 3.74 -1.51
N GLU A 319 -21.75 3.17 -0.65
CA GLU A 319 -23.20 3.35 -0.63
C GLU A 319 -23.66 4.47 0.31
N GLU A 320 -22.85 4.84 1.30
CA GLU A 320 -23.16 5.92 2.24
C GLU A 320 -23.43 7.27 1.58
N LYS A 321 -24.14 8.13 2.33
CA LYS A 321 -24.57 9.45 1.91
C LYS A 321 -23.38 10.39 1.65
N ALA A 322 -23.33 10.98 0.46
CA ALA A 322 -22.31 11.95 0.06
C ALA A 322 -22.24 13.17 0.99
N GLU A 323 -23.37 13.52 1.61
CA GLU A 323 -23.51 14.60 2.57
C GLU A 323 -22.56 14.45 3.78
N GLU A 324 -22.24 13.22 4.19
CA GLU A 324 -21.28 12.98 5.28
C GLU A 324 -19.86 13.43 4.89
N LEU A 325 -19.46 13.21 3.64
CA LEU A 325 -18.15 13.66 3.13
C LEU A 325 -18.12 15.19 2.99
N ILE A 326 -19.22 15.80 2.54
CA ILE A 326 -19.37 17.27 2.43
C ILE A 326 -19.28 17.92 3.82
N ALA A 327 -20.00 17.37 4.80
CA ALA A 327 -20.00 17.85 6.18
C ALA A 327 -18.59 17.79 6.80
N ARG A 328 -17.71 16.92 6.28
CA ARG A 328 -16.34 16.69 6.76
C ARG A 328 -15.26 17.38 5.92
N GLY A 329 -15.63 18.28 5.01
CA GLY A 329 -14.69 19.17 4.31
C GLY A 329 -14.59 18.98 2.80
N ALA A 330 -15.35 18.05 2.19
CA ALA A 330 -15.45 18.00 0.73
C ALA A 330 -16.28 19.17 0.19
N ASP A 331 -15.82 19.84 -0.87
CA ASP A 331 -16.61 20.81 -1.64
C ASP A 331 -17.40 20.13 -2.76
N LYS A 332 -16.88 18.98 -3.22
CA LYS A 332 -17.52 18.13 -4.22
C LYS A 332 -17.33 16.66 -3.88
N VAL A 333 -18.32 15.85 -4.22
CA VAL A 333 -18.25 14.39 -4.15
C VAL A 333 -18.51 13.82 -5.54
N ILE A 334 -17.60 12.97 -6.01
CA ILE A 334 -17.77 12.17 -7.23
C ILE A 334 -18.04 10.73 -6.79
N LEU A 335 -19.27 10.29 -7.02
CA LEU A 335 -19.74 8.94 -6.73
C LEU A 335 -19.44 8.01 -7.90
N LEU A 336 -18.70 6.93 -7.63
CA LEU A 336 -18.44 5.88 -8.58
C LEU A 336 -19.57 4.85 -8.47
N ARG A 337 -20.36 4.67 -9.52
CA ARG A 337 -21.57 3.82 -9.52
C ARG A 337 -21.46 2.70 -10.55
N GLY A 338 -21.82 1.47 -10.15
CA GLY A 338 -21.91 0.32 -11.06
C GLY A 338 -20.85 -0.76 -10.87
N ALA A 339 -19.93 -0.60 -9.91
CA ALA A 339 -19.07 -1.67 -9.43
C ALA A 339 -19.13 -1.74 -7.91
N ASP A 340 -18.65 -2.85 -7.36
CA ASP A 340 -18.56 -3.04 -5.92
C ASP A 340 -17.56 -2.03 -5.29
N PRO A 341 -17.84 -1.44 -4.11
CA PRO A 341 -16.93 -0.52 -3.43
C PRO A 341 -15.50 -1.05 -3.24
N ARG A 342 -15.35 -2.38 -3.24
CA ARG A 342 -14.12 -3.14 -3.00
C ARG A 342 -13.37 -3.51 -4.27
N ASP A 343 -13.90 -3.15 -5.44
CA ASP A 343 -13.29 -3.34 -6.75
C ASP A 343 -12.31 -2.19 -7.05
N TYR A 344 -11.12 -2.27 -6.45
CA TYR A 344 -10.06 -1.28 -6.70
C TYR A 344 -9.61 -1.22 -8.16
N ILE A 345 -9.87 -2.25 -8.98
CA ILE A 345 -9.49 -2.21 -10.40
C ILE A 345 -10.43 -1.27 -11.14
N ALA A 346 -11.75 -1.45 -10.99
CA ALA A 346 -12.73 -0.53 -11.56
C ALA A 346 -12.54 0.91 -11.06
N HIS A 347 -12.21 1.07 -9.77
CA HIS A 347 -11.99 2.39 -9.19
C HIS A 347 -10.69 3.05 -9.64
N ALA A 348 -9.61 2.29 -9.82
CA ALA A 348 -8.38 2.80 -10.44
C ALA A 348 -8.62 3.24 -11.89
N GLU A 349 -9.46 2.53 -12.65
CA GLU A 349 -9.84 2.92 -14.02
C GLU A 349 -10.57 4.26 -14.06
N ALA A 350 -11.56 4.42 -13.18
CA ALA A 350 -12.34 5.64 -13.06
C ALA A 350 -11.48 6.81 -12.59
N LEU A 351 -10.69 6.63 -11.53
CA LEU A 351 -9.81 7.66 -10.99
C LEU A 351 -8.74 8.07 -12.01
N SER A 352 -8.18 7.13 -12.77
CA SER A 352 -7.24 7.46 -13.85
C SER A 352 -7.87 8.38 -14.90
N SER A 353 -9.11 8.08 -15.30
CA SER A 353 -9.86 8.88 -16.27
C SER A 353 -10.17 10.28 -15.71
N LEU A 354 -10.55 10.37 -14.43
CA LEU A 354 -10.80 11.65 -13.76
C LEU A 354 -9.51 12.49 -13.65
N VAL A 355 -8.40 11.89 -13.27
CA VAL A 355 -7.09 12.56 -13.17
C VAL A 355 -6.65 13.08 -14.55
N LEU A 356 -6.75 12.26 -15.59
CA LEU A 356 -6.34 12.65 -16.94
C LEU A 356 -7.16 13.83 -17.48
N ASN A 357 -8.48 13.82 -17.24
CA ASN A 357 -9.41 14.80 -17.79
C ASN A 357 -9.48 16.11 -16.99
N ARG A 358 -9.31 16.04 -15.66
CA ARG A 358 -9.52 17.19 -14.76
C ARG A 358 -8.25 17.74 -14.17
N ARG A 359 -7.14 16.97 -14.21
CA ARG A 359 -5.80 17.38 -13.78
C ARG A 359 -5.81 18.05 -12.40
N PRO A 360 -6.23 17.33 -11.34
CA PRO A 360 -6.14 17.85 -9.99
C PRO A 360 -4.67 18.17 -9.64
N TRP A 361 -4.46 18.98 -8.61
CA TRP A 361 -3.13 19.32 -8.13
C TRP A 361 -2.52 18.17 -7.31
N ALA A 362 -3.33 17.47 -6.52
CA ALA A 362 -2.93 16.27 -5.79
C ALA A 362 -4.05 15.23 -5.71
N VAL A 363 -3.66 13.97 -5.50
CA VAL A 363 -4.56 12.86 -5.18
C VAL A 363 -4.02 12.16 -3.93
N VAL A 364 -4.80 12.12 -2.86
CA VAL A 364 -4.43 11.48 -1.61
C VAL A 364 -5.40 10.36 -1.25
N ALA A 365 -4.88 9.31 -0.63
CA ALA A 365 -5.70 8.17 -0.21
C ALA A 365 -5.23 7.59 1.13
N PRO A 366 -6.08 6.84 1.84
CA PRO A 366 -5.64 6.03 2.95
C PRO A 366 -4.57 5.02 2.54
N SER A 367 -3.63 4.73 3.43
CA SER A 367 -2.60 3.69 3.24
C SER A 367 -3.13 2.30 3.64
N THR A 368 -4.37 2.02 3.30
CA THR A 368 -5.03 0.71 3.45
C THR A 368 -4.69 -0.18 2.25
N SER A 369 -5.11 -1.44 2.31
CA SER A 369 -4.98 -2.40 1.20
C SER A 369 -5.66 -1.85 -0.06
N TYR A 370 -6.83 -1.22 0.09
CA TYR A 370 -7.57 -0.63 -1.01
C TYR A 370 -6.88 0.63 -1.56
N GLY A 371 -6.57 1.62 -0.71
CA GLY A 371 -5.99 2.89 -1.18
C GLY A 371 -4.60 2.73 -1.80
N LYS A 372 -3.77 1.82 -1.25
CA LYS A 372 -2.48 1.44 -1.84
C LYS A 372 -2.65 0.82 -3.22
N ASP A 373 -3.59 -0.09 -3.42
CA ASP A 373 -3.81 -0.74 -4.72
C ASP A 373 -4.30 0.26 -5.77
N VAL A 374 -5.36 1.02 -5.46
CA VAL A 374 -5.97 1.99 -6.39
C VAL A 374 -4.92 3.00 -6.86
N LEU A 375 -4.22 3.67 -5.94
CA LEU A 375 -3.26 4.71 -6.31
C LEU A 375 -2.03 4.12 -7.01
N ALA A 376 -1.58 2.93 -6.62
CA ALA A 376 -0.46 2.27 -7.29
C ALA A 376 -0.79 1.98 -8.76
N ARG A 377 -2.02 1.53 -9.05
CA ARG A 377 -2.50 1.33 -10.44
C ARG A 377 -2.63 2.64 -11.21
N VAL A 378 -3.22 3.67 -10.61
CA VAL A 378 -3.29 5.01 -11.24
C VAL A 378 -1.90 5.52 -11.57
N ALA A 379 -0.94 5.35 -10.65
CA ALA A 379 0.46 5.72 -10.84
C ALA A 379 1.11 4.96 -12.00
N ALA A 380 0.94 3.64 -12.07
CA ALA A 380 1.43 2.82 -13.18
C ALA A 380 0.85 3.24 -14.52
N ARG A 381 -0.47 3.44 -14.57
CA ARG A 381 -1.18 3.76 -15.81
C ARG A 381 -0.81 5.13 -16.37
N LEU A 382 -0.69 6.13 -15.50
CA LEU A 382 -0.48 7.52 -15.90
C LEU A 382 0.98 7.96 -15.81
N GLY A 383 1.88 7.09 -15.35
CA GLY A 383 3.30 7.41 -15.20
C GLY A 383 3.59 8.40 -14.07
N LEU A 384 2.80 8.39 -12.99
CA LEU A 384 2.82 9.39 -11.92
C LEU A 384 3.61 8.92 -10.70
N GLY A 385 4.17 9.89 -9.96
CA GLY A 385 4.87 9.65 -8.69
C GLY A 385 3.92 9.47 -7.52
N LEU A 386 4.18 8.44 -6.72
CA LEU A 386 3.36 8.03 -5.58
C LEU A 386 4.23 7.71 -4.36
N THR A 387 4.04 8.44 -3.27
CA THR A 387 4.68 8.13 -1.98
C THR A 387 3.73 7.34 -1.09
N ALA A 388 4.23 6.27 -0.47
CA ALA A 388 3.43 5.42 0.41
C ALA A 388 3.64 5.76 1.88
N ASP A 389 2.62 5.48 2.70
CA ASP A 389 2.70 5.46 4.17
C ASP A 389 3.18 6.77 4.79
N CYS A 390 2.72 7.90 4.25
CA CYS A 390 3.03 9.22 4.78
C CYS A 390 2.40 9.43 6.16
N ILE A 391 3.08 10.19 7.00
CA ILE A 391 2.63 10.62 8.34
C ILE A 391 2.38 12.13 8.43
N ASP A 392 2.70 12.88 7.38
CA ASP A 392 2.28 14.27 7.25
C ASP A 392 2.33 14.69 5.77
N LEU A 393 1.62 15.77 5.47
CA LEU A 393 1.59 16.43 4.17
C LEU A 393 1.68 17.94 4.39
N LYS A 394 2.53 18.65 3.64
CA LYS A 394 2.61 20.11 3.72
C LYS A 394 2.70 20.74 2.33
N VAL A 395 2.22 21.98 2.23
CA VAL A 395 2.50 22.83 1.06
C VAL A 395 3.82 23.55 1.32
N GLU A 396 4.85 23.18 0.57
CA GLU A 396 6.16 23.85 0.59
C GLU A 396 6.48 24.31 -0.83
N ASN A 397 6.73 25.61 -1.02
CA ASN A 397 7.03 26.20 -2.33
C ASN A 397 6.02 25.82 -3.43
N GLY A 398 4.72 25.75 -3.10
CA GLY A 398 3.65 25.38 -4.02
C GLY A 398 3.61 23.90 -4.43
N ARG A 399 4.37 23.04 -3.74
CA ARG A 399 4.41 21.59 -3.94
C ARG A 399 3.96 20.83 -2.69
N LEU A 400 3.60 19.57 -2.86
CA LEU A 400 3.20 18.67 -1.79
C LEU A 400 4.44 17.96 -1.23
N ALA A 401 4.93 18.45 -0.10
CA ALA A 401 5.94 17.79 0.70
C ALA A 401 5.30 16.58 1.41
N GLN A 402 5.83 15.38 1.16
CA GLN A 402 5.28 14.10 1.64
C GLN A 402 6.24 13.50 2.67
N PHE A 403 5.80 13.40 3.93
CA PHE A 403 6.65 12.98 5.05
C PHE A 403 6.47 11.49 5.28
N LYS A 404 7.48 10.68 4.93
CA LYS A 404 7.45 9.22 5.03
C LYS A 404 8.46 8.72 6.08
N PRO A 405 8.03 7.96 7.09
CA PRO A 405 8.95 7.32 8.02
C PRO A 405 9.85 6.31 7.31
N ALA A 406 11.09 6.22 7.76
CA ALA A 406 12.09 5.24 7.32
C ALA A 406 12.83 4.67 8.53
N PHE A 407 13.48 3.51 8.36
CA PHE A 407 14.35 2.89 9.37
C PHE A 407 13.69 2.75 10.76
N GLY A 408 12.52 2.09 10.82
CA GLY A 408 11.81 1.86 12.08
C GLY A 408 11.21 3.13 12.72
N GLY A 409 11.06 4.21 11.96
CA GLY A 409 10.46 5.46 12.40
C GLY A 409 11.43 6.45 13.06
N SER A 410 12.73 6.14 13.07
CA SER A 410 13.78 7.02 13.62
C SER A 410 14.14 8.19 12.68
N VAL A 411 13.79 8.08 11.41
CA VAL A 411 14.06 9.07 10.36
C VAL A 411 12.78 9.31 9.58
N VAL A 412 12.55 10.56 9.18
CA VAL A 412 11.49 10.95 8.26
C VAL A 412 12.09 11.50 6.99
N SER A 413 11.72 10.88 5.88
CA SER A 413 12.08 11.32 4.53
C SER A 413 11.05 12.31 4.03
N ILE A 414 11.51 13.43 3.46
CA ILE A 414 10.66 14.39 2.77
C ILE A 414 10.76 14.11 1.28
N ILE A 415 9.65 13.67 0.71
CA ILE A 415 9.58 13.19 -0.67
C ILE A 415 8.71 14.14 -1.49
N TYR A 416 9.14 14.36 -2.72
CA TYR A 416 8.38 15.13 -3.71
C TYR A 416 8.17 14.31 -4.98
N SER A 417 7.06 14.58 -5.67
CA SER A 417 6.78 14.00 -6.99
C SER A 417 7.23 14.98 -8.08
N LYS A 418 7.91 14.48 -9.12
CA LYS A 418 8.29 15.21 -10.34
C LYS A 418 7.10 15.43 -11.28
N THR A 419 6.00 14.73 -11.06
CA THR A 419 4.78 14.73 -11.88
C THR A 419 3.60 15.41 -11.18
N TYR A 420 2.59 15.79 -11.97
CA TYR A 420 1.28 16.23 -11.48
C TYR A 420 0.16 15.31 -12.00
N PRO A 421 -0.88 15.02 -11.19
CA PRO A 421 -0.99 15.35 -9.77
C PRO A 421 0.10 14.69 -8.92
N GLN A 422 0.39 15.31 -7.78
CA GLN A 422 1.24 14.72 -6.75
C GLN A 422 0.39 13.73 -5.94
N MET A 423 0.88 12.50 -5.75
CA MET A 423 0.07 11.46 -5.12
C MET A 423 0.74 10.87 -3.89
N ALA A 424 -0.05 10.64 -2.84
CA ALA A 424 0.41 10.05 -1.59
C ALA A 424 -0.64 9.15 -0.95
N THR A 425 -0.21 8.05 -0.33
CA THR A 425 -1.03 7.35 0.67
C THR A 425 -0.59 7.70 2.09
N ILE A 426 -1.55 7.74 3.02
CA ILE A 426 -1.35 8.26 4.38
C ILE A 426 -1.78 7.22 5.41
N ARG A 427 -0.96 7.00 6.43
CA ARG A 427 -1.26 6.02 7.50
C ARG A 427 -2.56 6.41 8.23
N PRO A 428 -3.48 5.46 8.49
CA PRO A 428 -4.66 5.73 9.31
C PRO A 428 -4.31 6.19 10.73
N GLY A 429 -5.11 7.09 11.30
CA GLY A 429 -4.97 7.52 12.69
C GLY A 429 -3.97 8.67 12.90
N ILE A 430 -3.41 9.20 11.82
CA ILE A 430 -2.40 10.27 11.87
C ILE A 430 -3.05 11.64 12.06
N PHE A 431 -4.11 11.94 11.32
CA PHE A 431 -4.79 13.24 11.41
C PHE A 431 -6.07 13.12 12.24
N GLN A 432 -6.57 14.28 12.65
CA GLN A 432 -7.87 14.38 13.31
C GLN A 432 -8.95 14.75 12.29
N PRO A 433 -10.09 14.04 12.25
CA PRO A 433 -11.23 14.44 11.42
C PRO A 433 -11.77 15.80 11.85
N LEU A 434 -12.23 16.61 10.88
CA LEU A 434 -13.00 17.82 11.17
C LEU A 434 -14.34 17.46 11.80
N ALA A 435 -14.89 18.31 12.67
CA ALA A 435 -16.27 18.16 13.12
C ALA A 435 -17.24 18.22 11.93
N PRO A 436 -18.29 17.38 11.89
CA PRO A 436 -19.26 17.44 10.81
C PRO A 436 -20.04 18.76 10.90
N ASN A 437 -20.13 19.47 9.78
CA ASN A 437 -20.98 20.64 9.64
C ASN A 437 -22.00 20.41 8.53
N TYR A 438 -23.21 19.98 8.91
CA TYR A 438 -24.30 19.69 7.99
C TYR A 438 -24.95 20.93 7.35
N ASN A 439 -24.53 22.14 7.73
CA ASN A 439 -24.92 23.37 7.03
C ASN A 439 -24.01 23.67 5.82
N ARG A 440 -22.92 22.92 5.63
CA ARG A 440 -22.10 23.04 4.42
C ARG A 440 -22.90 22.61 3.20
N SER A 441 -22.70 23.33 2.10
CA SER A 441 -23.20 22.95 0.79
C SER A 441 -22.04 22.47 -0.08
N GLY A 442 -22.30 21.47 -0.91
CA GLY A 442 -21.32 20.90 -1.84
C GLY A 442 -22.05 20.32 -3.05
N SER A 443 -21.29 20.02 -4.10
CA SER A 443 -21.86 19.40 -5.31
C SER A 443 -21.64 17.90 -5.33
N VAL A 444 -22.62 17.15 -5.84
CA VAL A 444 -22.51 15.71 -6.02
C VAL A 444 -22.62 15.40 -7.51
N GLU A 445 -21.69 14.59 -8.00
CA GLU A 445 -21.64 14.11 -9.37
C GLU A 445 -21.55 12.58 -9.36
N GLU A 446 -22.20 11.91 -10.30
CA GLU A 446 -22.06 10.45 -10.47
C GLU A 446 -21.30 10.10 -11.75
N VAL A 447 -20.40 9.13 -11.64
CA VAL A 447 -19.67 8.52 -12.76
C VAL A 447 -20.00 7.05 -12.80
N ARG A 448 -20.53 6.58 -13.93
CA ARG A 448 -20.79 5.15 -14.15
C ARG A 448 -19.50 4.41 -14.48
N ILE A 449 -19.31 3.26 -13.83
CA ILE A 449 -18.16 2.38 -13.98
C ILE A 449 -18.63 0.94 -14.20
N SER A 450 -17.73 0.07 -14.63
CA SER A 450 -18.02 -1.36 -14.88
C SER A 450 -17.19 -2.24 -13.95
N PRO A 451 -17.75 -3.35 -13.44
CA PRO A 451 -17.04 -4.24 -12.55
C PRO A 451 -15.91 -4.97 -13.29
N ARG A 452 -14.80 -5.16 -12.59
CA ARG A 452 -13.58 -5.83 -13.04
C ARG A 452 -13.21 -7.02 -12.17
N LEU A 453 -13.68 -7.07 -10.93
CA LEU A 453 -13.53 -8.21 -10.02
C LEU A 453 -14.90 -8.82 -9.66
N ALA A 454 -14.94 -10.15 -9.59
CA ALA A 454 -16.09 -10.89 -9.08
C ALA A 454 -15.93 -11.11 -7.57
N ILE A 455 -16.46 -10.16 -6.78
CA ILE A 455 -16.50 -10.27 -5.32
C ILE A 455 -17.67 -11.17 -4.92
N LEU A 456 -17.40 -12.30 -4.28
CA LEU A 456 -18.41 -13.31 -3.94
C LEU A 456 -19.05 -13.07 -2.57
N GLU A 457 -18.24 -12.71 -1.58
CA GLU A 457 -18.69 -12.60 -0.18
C GLU A 457 -17.79 -11.64 0.62
N LYS A 458 -18.35 -11.02 1.67
CA LYS A 458 -17.60 -10.37 2.75
C LYS A 458 -17.93 -11.02 4.08
N ARG A 459 -16.91 -11.33 4.88
CA ARG A 459 -17.05 -11.72 6.29
C ARG A 459 -16.31 -10.73 7.16
N GLY A 460 -16.99 -10.17 8.16
CA GLY A 460 -16.34 -9.30 9.14
C GLY A 460 -15.42 -10.07 10.08
N ILE A 461 -14.55 -9.34 10.77
CA ILE A 461 -13.80 -9.92 11.91
C ILE A 461 -14.80 -10.15 13.04
N GLU A 462 -15.19 -11.40 13.26
CA GLU A 462 -15.94 -11.77 14.46
C GLU A 462 -14.97 -11.84 15.65
N PHE A 463 -15.13 -10.92 16.59
CA PHE A 463 -14.51 -11.05 17.90
C PHE A 463 -15.41 -11.92 18.77
N GLU A 464 -15.13 -13.22 18.85
CA GLU A 464 -15.65 -14.02 19.95
C GLU A 464 -14.99 -13.52 21.25
N LEU A 465 -15.67 -12.64 21.97
CA LEU A 465 -15.33 -12.38 23.36
C LEU A 465 -15.45 -13.72 24.08
N PRO A 466 -14.39 -14.23 24.75
CA PRO A 466 -14.52 -15.45 25.52
C PRO A 466 -15.65 -15.24 26.52
N THR A 467 -16.75 -15.96 26.34
CA THR A 467 -17.86 -15.97 27.28
C THR A 467 -17.35 -16.58 28.58
N ARG A 468 -16.84 -15.72 29.46
CA ARG A 468 -16.44 -16.13 30.80
C ARG A 468 -17.73 -16.50 31.52
N ASN A 469 -17.96 -17.80 31.69
CA ASN A 469 -18.88 -18.31 32.69
C ASN A 469 -18.40 -17.80 34.06
N MET A 470 -18.86 -16.62 34.49
CA MET A 470 -18.72 -16.15 35.87
C MET A 470 -19.74 -16.87 36.76
N ARG A 471 -19.60 -18.20 36.85
CA ARG A 471 -20.20 -19.03 37.88
C ARG A 471 -19.11 -19.97 38.37
N GLY A 472 -18.37 -19.55 39.39
CA GLY A 472 -17.39 -20.37 40.09
C GLY A 472 -16.01 -19.75 40.17
N LEU A 473 -15.87 -18.69 40.96
CA LEU A 473 -14.68 -18.41 41.77
C LEU A 473 -15.15 -17.95 43.14
#